data_AF-Q1ZQX4-F1
#
_entry.id   AF-Q1ZQX4-F1
#
_cell.length_a   1.000
_cell.length_b   1.000
_cell.length_c   1.000
_cell.angle_alpha   90.00
_cell.angle_beta   90.00
_cell.angle_gamma   90.00
#
_symmetry.space_group_name_H-M   'P 1'
#
loop_
_entity.id
_entity.type
_entity.pdbx_description
1 polymer ?
#
loop_
_entity_poly.entity_id
_entity_poly.type
_entity_poly.pdbx_seq_one_letter_code
_entity_poly.pdbx_strand_id
1 'polypeptide(L)'
;MLKKAFLGIFLALLFIFSQAIFNAINTQSTYVFTKEYPAFGSEIIKVNLNDGRIKINVIRKNKENRVISSSLFSGVFLKIQNHYYTFGVKRLNKSREVDFTFRNFYIDSLRTKEAVYISDDRGILELDSGKSIYLSSLLLGKKIR
;
A
#
# COMPACT_ATOMS: atom_id res chain seq x y z
N MET A 1 31.86 -23.83 -14.87
CA MET A 1 31.73 -22.52 -14.19
C MET A 1 30.28 -22.10 -13.98
N LEU A 2 29.39 -22.26 -14.99
CA LEU A 2 27.96 -21.91 -14.91
C LEU A 2 27.23 -22.43 -13.64
N LYS A 3 27.41 -23.70 -13.26
CA LYS A 3 26.75 -24.30 -12.08
C LYS A 3 27.09 -23.60 -10.76
N LYS A 4 28.33 -23.11 -10.60
CA LYS A 4 28.76 -22.36 -9.40
C LYS A 4 28.15 -20.96 -9.37
N ALA A 5 28.04 -20.31 -10.52
CA ALA A 5 27.38 -19.01 -10.64
C ALA A 5 25.88 -19.11 -10.34
N PHE A 6 25.18 -20.12 -10.86
CA PHE A 6 23.78 -20.37 -10.54
C PHE A 6 23.55 -20.65 -9.05
N LEU A 7 24.44 -21.42 -8.43
CA LEU A 7 24.37 -21.66 -6.98
C LEU A 7 24.54 -20.35 -6.19
N GLY A 8 25.49 -19.49 -6.60
CA GLY A 8 25.68 -18.18 -5.98
C GLY A 8 24.44 -17.27 -6.11
N ILE A 9 23.84 -17.21 -7.30
CA ILE A 9 22.61 -16.45 -7.56
C ILE A 9 21.46 -16.98 -6.71
N PHE A 10 21.28 -18.30 -6.65
CA PHE A 10 20.24 -18.95 -5.85
C PHE A 10 20.39 -18.62 -4.36
N LEU A 11 21.61 -18.72 -3.82
CA LEU A 11 21.89 -18.39 -2.42
C LEU A 11 21.65 -16.90 -2.12
N ALA A 12 22.02 -16.01 -3.03
CA ALA A 12 21.77 -14.57 -2.88
C ALA A 12 20.27 -14.25 -2.85
N LEU A 13 19.48 -14.86 -3.75
CA LEU A 13 18.02 -14.71 -3.75
C LEU A 13 17.43 -15.24 -2.45
N LEU A 14 17.83 -16.44 -2.02
CA LEU A 14 17.35 -17.03 -0.77
C LEU A 14 17.63 -16.11 0.44
N PHE A 15 18.83 -15.55 0.51
CA PHE A 15 19.21 -14.60 1.55
C PHE A 15 18.33 -13.32 1.54
N ILE A 16 18.12 -12.72 0.36
CA ILE A 16 17.27 -11.53 0.22
C ILE A 16 15.83 -11.83 0.64
N PHE A 17 15.28 -12.97 0.20
CA PHE A 17 13.93 -13.39 0.60
C PHE A 17 13.82 -13.63 2.12
N SER A 18 14.81 -14.30 2.72
CA SER A 18 14.84 -14.51 4.17
C SER A 18 14.87 -13.20 4.94
N GLN A 19 15.69 -12.23 4.51
CA GLN A 19 15.71 -10.89 5.12
C GLN A 19 14.37 -10.17 4.95
N ALA A 20 13.76 -10.26 3.77
CA ALA A 20 12.49 -9.60 3.49
C ALA A 20 11.34 -10.16 4.33
N ILE A 21 11.31 -11.48 4.54
CA ILE A 21 10.36 -12.17 5.43
C ILE A 21 10.63 -11.78 6.89
N PHE A 22 11.87 -11.83 7.33
CA PHE A 22 12.26 -11.47 8.69
C PHE A 22 11.82 -10.04 9.04
N ASN A 23 12.07 -9.08 8.14
CA ASN A 23 11.63 -7.70 8.31
C ASN A 23 10.11 -7.57 8.33
N ALA A 24 9.39 -8.35 7.52
CA ALA A 24 7.94 -8.31 7.46
C ALA A 24 7.30 -8.82 8.76
N ILE A 25 7.77 -9.96 9.27
CA ILE A 25 7.29 -10.56 10.53
C ILE A 25 7.61 -9.66 11.72
N ASN A 26 8.73 -8.93 11.72
CA ASN A 26 9.07 -7.99 12.79
C ASN A 26 8.44 -6.59 12.62
N THR A 27 7.61 -6.38 11.59
CA THR A 27 6.97 -5.08 11.37
C THR A 27 5.57 -5.06 11.96
N GLN A 28 5.40 -4.20 12.97
CA GLN A 28 4.10 -3.83 13.50
C GLN A 28 3.94 -2.30 13.42
N SER A 29 3.04 -1.83 12.55
CA SER A 29 2.79 -0.39 12.41
C SER A 29 1.44 -0.09 11.78
N THR A 30 0.90 1.08 12.10
CA THR A 30 -0.32 1.61 11.46
C THR A 30 -0.07 3.03 10.99
N TYR A 31 -0.40 3.31 9.73
CA TYR A 31 -0.30 4.61 9.11
C TYR A 31 -1.67 5.09 8.62
N VAL A 32 -1.87 6.40 8.68
CA VAL A 32 -3.01 7.06 8.02
C VAL A 32 -2.49 8.22 7.19
N PHE A 33 -2.86 8.20 5.90
CA PHE A 33 -2.55 9.21 4.91
C PHE A 33 -3.85 9.88 4.49
N THR A 34 -3.81 11.17 4.24
CA THR A 34 -4.98 11.94 3.79
C THR A 34 -4.57 12.92 2.73
N LYS A 35 -5.38 13.01 1.66
CA LYS A 35 -5.16 13.95 0.57
C LYS A 35 -6.48 14.58 0.15
N GLU A 36 -6.48 15.90 0.06
CA GLU A 36 -7.57 16.66 -0.52
C GLU A 36 -7.34 16.85 -2.02
N TYR A 37 -8.41 16.69 -2.78
CA TYR A 37 -8.50 16.86 -4.22
C TYR A 37 -9.59 17.89 -4.51
N PRO A 38 -9.23 19.05 -5.11
CA PRO A 38 -10.19 20.11 -5.42
C PRO A 38 -11.39 19.65 -6.27
N ALA A 39 -11.24 18.58 -7.03
CA ALA A 39 -12.24 18.08 -7.95
C ALA A 39 -13.23 17.07 -7.34
N PHE A 40 -12.90 16.34 -6.27
CA PHE A 40 -13.87 15.41 -5.66
C PHE A 40 -14.00 15.53 -4.15
N GLY A 41 -13.03 15.99 -3.38
CA GLY A 41 -13.08 16.00 -1.92
C GLY A 41 -11.83 15.35 -1.35
N SER A 42 -11.99 14.33 -0.51
CA SER A 42 -10.87 13.75 0.23
C SER A 42 -10.67 12.27 -0.02
N GLU A 43 -9.43 11.83 0.08
CA GLU A 43 -9.08 10.42 0.16
C GLU A 43 -8.29 10.15 1.44
N ILE A 44 -8.68 9.08 2.12
CA ILE A 44 -8.04 8.58 3.33
C ILE A 44 -7.56 7.17 3.06
N ILE A 45 -6.27 6.93 3.28
CA ILE A 45 -5.65 5.60 3.17
C ILE A 45 -5.12 5.20 4.54
N LYS A 46 -5.65 4.11 5.08
CA LYS A 46 -5.17 3.50 6.33
C LYS A 46 -4.45 2.20 6.02
N VAL A 47 -3.15 2.15 6.33
CA VAL A 47 -2.30 0.96 6.16
C VAL A 47 -2.02 0.37 7.54
N ASN A 48 -2.33 -0.91 7.74
CA ASN A 48 -2.00 -1.65 8.95
C ASN A 48 -1.08 -2.82 8.55
N LEU A 49 0.07 -2.89 9.20
CA LEU A 49 1.09 -3.90 9.03
C LEU A 49 1.25 -4.62 10.36
N ASN A 50 1.09 -5.93 10.36
CA ASN A 50 1.18 -6.72 11.58
C ASN A 50 1.71 -8.12 11.26
N ASP A 51 2.94 -8.40 11.68
CA ASP A 51 3.55 -9.73 11.65
C ASP A 51 3.48 -10.38 10.25
N GLY A 52 3.92 -9.63 9.23
CA GLY A 52 3.88 -10.05 7.83
C GLY A 52 2.51 -9.96 7.15
N ARG A 53 1.44 -9.59 7.87
CA ARG A 53 0.11 -9.34 7.31
C ARG A 53 -0.11 -7.86 7.05
N ILE A 54 -0.87 -7.57 6.00
CA ILE A 54 -1.22 -6.20 5.63
C ILE A 54 -2.73 -6.04 5.44
N LYS A 55 -3.25 -4.90 5.89
CA LYS A 55 -4.59 -4.42 5.57
C LYS A 55 -4.53 -2.97 5.11
N ILE A 56 -5.05 -2.66 3.92
CA ILE A 56 -5.16 -1.30 3.40
C ILE A 56 -6.63 -0.96 3.23
N ASN A 57 -7.09 0.09 3.91
CA ASN A 57 -8.44 0.62 3.73
C ASN A 57 -8.32 1.96 3.00
N VAL A 58 -9.02 2.09 1.88
CA VAL A 58 -9.13 3.35 1.14
C VAL A 58 -10.58 3.82 1.25
N ILE A 59 -10.76 5.05 1.68
CA ILE A 59 -12.07 5.71 1.75
C ILE A 59 -11.95 7.03 0.99
N ARG A 60 -12.85 7.22 0.03
CA ARG A 60 -12.96 8.46 -0.75
C ARG A 60 -14.28 9.12 -0.45
N LYS A 61 -14.23 10.41 -0.17
CA LYS A 61 -15.40 11.20 0.17
C LYS A 61 -15.54 12.36 -0.79
N ASN A 62 -16.79 12.71 -1.09
CA ASN A 62 -17.07 13.92 -1.85
C ASN A 62 -16.81 15.18 -0.99
N LYS A 63 -16.96 16.37 -1.58
CA LYS A 63 -16.87 17.66 -0.86
C LYS A 63 -17.90 17.83 0.27
N GLU A 64 -19.02 17.09 0.21
CA GLU A 64 -20.06 17.04 1.24
C GLU A 64 -19.75 15.99 2.32
N ASN A 65 -18.53 15.43 2.34
CA ASN A 65 -18.07 14.39 3.27
C ASN A 65 -18.84 13.05 3.17
N ARG A 66 -19.59 12.82 2.07
CA ARG A 66 -20.27 11.56 1.78
C ARG A 66 -19.31 10.57 1.13
N VAL A 67 -19.34 9.31 1.54
CA VAL A 67 -18.47 8.26 0.98
C VAL A 67 -18.92 7.93 -0.44
N ILE A 68 -18.07 8.20 -1.43
CA ILE A 68 -18.34 7.90 -2.84
C ILE A 68 -17.76 6.56 -3.26
N SER A 69 -16.61 6.19 -2.69
CA SER A 69 -15.93 4.93 -2.99
C SER A 69 -15.15 4.47 -1.77
N SER A 70 -15.11 3.15 -1.57
CA SER A 70 -14.24 2.55 -0.56
C SER A 70 -13.80 1.16 -1.00
N SER A 71 -12.57 0.83 -0.64
CA SER A 71 -11.97 -0.46 -0.96
C SER A 71 -11.13 -0.98 0.19
N LEU A 72 -11.07 -2.29 0.30
CA LEU A 72 -10.27 -3.02 1.26
C LEU A 72 -9.30 -3.93 0.54
N PHE A 73 -8.02 -3.83 0.87
CA PHE A 73 -7.02 -4.83 0.54
C PHE A 73 -6.60 -5.57 1.80
N SER A 74 -6.44 -6.89 1.70
CA SER A 74 -5.94 -7.74 2.79
C SER A 74 -5.02 -8.81 2.22
N GLY A 75 -3.88 -9.04 2.86
CA GLY A 75 -2.88 -9.95 2.34
C GLY A 75 -1.66 -10.10 3.23
N VAL A 76 -0.57 -10.51 2.61
CA VAL A 76 0.76 -10.62 3.21
C VAL A 76 1.72 -9.67 2.52
N PHE A 77 2.84 -9.36 3.17
CA PHE A 77 3.87 -8.53 2.58
C PHE A 77 5.28 -9.04 2.86
N LEU A 78 6.19 -8.68 1.96
CA LEU A 78 7.63 -8.72 2.14
C LEU A 78 8.15 -7.30 2.30
N LYS A 79 9.20 -7.11 3.11
CA LYS A 79 9.75 -5.78 3.39
C LYS A 79 11.26 -5.73 3.18
N ILE A 80 11.69 -4.87 2.25
CA ILE A 80 13.10 -4.55 2.03
C ILE A 80 13.27 -3.07 2.34
N GLN A 81 13.97 -2.75 3.44
CA GLN A 81 14.05 -1.38 3.96
C GLN A 81 12.65 -0.77 4.15
N ASN A 82 12.34 0.33 3.47
CA ASN A 82 11.06 1.03 3.50
C ASN A 82 10.13 0.65 2.33
N HIS A 83 10.52 -0.32 1.49
CA HIS A 83 9.69 -0.86 0.41
C HIS A 83 8.89 -2.09 0.87
N TYR A 84 7.63 -2.10 0.47
CA TYR A 84 6.66 -3.14 0.76
C TYR A 84 6.18 -3.78 -0.54
N TYR A 85 6.29 -5.10 -0.63
CA TYR A 85 5.79 -5.91 -1.73
C TYR A 85 4.69 -6.79 -1.20
N THR A 86 3.48 -6.64 -1.74
CA THR A 86 2.27 -7.20 -1.12
C THR A 86 1.51 -8.09 -2.07
N PHE A 87 0.97 -9.18 -1.52
CA PHE A 87 0.19 -10.18 -2.23
C PHE A 87 -1.09 -10.42 -1.45
N GLY A 88 -2.24 -10.31 -2.11
CA GLY A 88 -3.49 -10.49 -1.42
C GLY A 88 -4.70 -10.21 -2.27
N VAL A 89 -5.78 -9.89 -1.59
CA VAL A 89 -7.11 -9.73 -2.17
C VAL A 89 -7.57 -8.30 -1.98
N LYS A 90 -8.03 -7.67 -3.07
CA LYS A 90 -8.73 -6.39 -3.07
C LYS A 90 -10.23 -6.63 -3.22
N ARG A 91 -11.03 -5.91 -2.43
CA ARG A 91 -12.49 -5.87 -2.51
C ARG A 91 -12.96 -4.44 -2.60
N LEU A 92 -13.91 -4.18 -3.48
CA LEU A 92 -14.63 -2.91 -3.53
C LEU A 92 -15.88 -3.03 -2.65
N ASN A 93 -16.14 -2.10 -1.75
CA ASN A 93 -17.25 -2.26 -0.79
C ASN A 93 -18.64 -2.27 -1.44
N LYS A 94 -18.78 -1.76 -2.67
CA LYS A 94 -20.05 -1.79 -3.43
C LYS A 94 -20.24 -3.07 -4.26
N SER A 95 -19.22 -3.93 -4.37
CA SER A 95 -19.24 -5.15 -5.18
C SER A 95 -18.85 -6.37 -4.32
N ARG A 96 -19.31 -7.57 -4.70
CA ARG A 96 -18.80 -8.83 -4.13
C ARG A 96 -17.55 -9.32 -4.84
N GLU A 97 -17.08 -8.60 -5.85
CA GLU A 97 -15.87 -8.94 -6.59
C GLU A 97 -14.62 -8.87 -5.72
N VAL A 98 -13.74 -9.82 -6.00
CA VAL A 98 -12.55 -10.14 -5.24
C VAL A 98 -11.44 -10.29 -6.27
N ASP A 99 -10.52 -9.33 -6.28
CA ASP A 99 -9.39 -9.37 -7.20
C ASP A 99 -8.14 -9.80 -6.44
N PHE A 100 -7.47 -10.84 -6.94
CA PHE A 100 -6.12 -11.10 -6.50
C PHE A 100 -5.19 -10.01 -7.04
N THR A 101 -4.47 -9.34 -6.15
CA THR A 101 -3.69 -8.14 -6.49
C THR A 101 -2.30 -8.23 -5.90
N PHE A 102 -1.32 -7.90 -6.72
CA PHE A 102 0.02 -7.54 -6.29
C PHE A 102 0.13 -6.02 -6.19
N ARG A 103 0.76 -5.50 -5.13
CA ARG A 103 1.05 -4.06 -5.00
C ARG A 103 2.44 -3.86 -4.46
N ASN A 104 3.06 -2.79 -4.91
CA ASN A 104 4.30 -2.28 -4.32
C ASN A 104 4.13 -0.82 -3.90
N PHE A 105 4.72 -0.46 -2.76
CA PHE A 105 4.73 0.91 -2.27
C PHE A 105 5.88 1.12 -1.28
N TYR A 106 6.19 2.38 -1.03
CA TYR A 106 7.19 2.84 -0.09
C TYR A 106 6.50 3.59 1.06
N ILE A 107 6.89 3.30 2.31
CA ILE A 107 6.51 4.09 3.48
C ILE A 107 7.74 4.39 4.31
N ASP A 108 7.96 5.67 4.57
CA ASP A 108 8.97 6.13 5.52
C ASP A 108 8.32 6.86 6.68
N SER A 109 8.77 6.56 7.89
CA SER A 109 8.34 7.23 9.12
C SER A 109 9.41 8.24 9.51
N LEU A 110 9.06 9.52 9.44
CA LEU A 110 9.93 10.60 9.87
C LEU A 110 9.97 10.64 11.42
N ARG A 111 10.98 11.33 11.96
CA ARG A 111 11.23 11.42 13.42
C ARG A 111 10.05 12.00 14.21
N THR A 112 9.15 12.74 13.56
CA THR A 112 8.02 13.50 14.10
C THR A 112 6.69 12.73 14.16
N LYS A 113 6.69 11.40 14.00
CA LYS A 113 5.50 10.57 13.71
C LYS A 113 4.82 10.88 12.38
N GLU A 114 5.36 11.79 11.59
CA GLU A 114 4.95 12.00 10.21
C GLU A 114 5.38 10.82 9.36
N ALA A 115 4.65 10.56 8.29
CA ALA A 115 4.97 9.49 7.37
C ALA A 115 4.72 9.93 5.93
N VAL A 116 5.56 9.42 5.03
CA VAL A 116 5.40 9.58 3.58
C VAL A 116 4.98 8.24 3.00
N TYR A 117 3.97 8.24 2.14
CA TYR A 117 3.56 7.09 1.34
C TYR A 117 3.79 7.41 -0.13
N ILE A 118 4.49 6.51 -0.84
CA ILE A 118 4.72 6.61 -2.28
C ILE A 118 4.24 5.31 -2.95
N SER A 119 3.41 5.43 -3.98
CA SER A 119 2.94 4.28 -4.75
C SER A 119 2.62 4.68 -6.18
N ASP A 120 3.13 3.92 -7.14
CA ASP A 120 2.89 4.14 -8.57
C ASP A 120 1.56 3.51 -9.05
N ASP A 121 0.98 2.61 -8.25
CA ASP A 121 -0.28 1.92 -8.53
C ASP A 121 -1.54 2.80 -8.29
N ARG A 122 -1.36 4.12 -8.25
CA ARG A 122 -2.39 5.07 -7.82
C ARG A 122 -3.33 5.53 -8.93
N GLY A 123 -2.88 5.52 -10.18
CA GLY A 123 -3.72 5.59 -11.38
C GLY A 123 -4.71 6.77 -11.42
N ILE A 124 -5.84 6.53 -12.10
CA ILE A 124 -6.91 7.51 -12.32
C ILE A 124 -8.16 7.08 -11.57
N LEU A 125 -8.81 8.04 -10.90
CA LEU A 125 -10.16 7.88 -10.38
C LEU A 125 -11.16 8.46 -11.37
N GLU A 126 -12.06 7.63 -11.88
CA GLU A 126 -13.24 8.07 -12.60
C GLU A 126 -14.36 8.38 -11.61
N LEU A 127 -14.91 9.58 -11.71
CA LEU A 127 -16.09 9.99 -10.95
C LEU A 127 -17.36 9.63 -11.71
N ASP A 128 -18.47 9.46 -10.99
CA ASP A 128 -19.80 9.23 -11.58
C ASP A 128 -20.23 10.33 -12.56
N SER A 129 -19.62 11.53 -12.47
CA SER A 129 -19.82 12.63 -13.42
C SER A 129 -19.06 12.47 -14.75
N GLY A 130 -18.41 11.33 -15.00
CA GLY A 130 -17.54 11.08 -16.16
C GLY A 130 -16.19 11.80 -16.12
N LYS A 131 -15.85 12.47 -15.01
CA LYS A 131 -14.59 13.21 -14.87
C LYS A 131 -13.51 12.32 -14.27
N SER A 132 -12.37 12.27 -14.94
CA SER A 132 -11.18 11.53 -14.52
C SER A 132 -10.21 12.40 -13.73
N ILE A 133 -9.67 11.88 -12.64
CA ILE A 133 -8.73 12.59 -11.75
C ILE A 133 -7.50 11.74 -11.51
N TYR A 134 -6.33 12.33 -11.75
CA TYR A 134 -5.05 11.72 -11.42
C TYR A 134 -4.85 11.71 -9.92
N LEU A 135 -4.65 10.52 -9.39
CA LEU A 135 -4.40 10.31 -7.98
C LEU A 135 -2.89 10.46 -7.70
N SER A 136 -2.54 11.42 -6.84
CA SER A 136 -1.14 11.66 -6.46
C SER A 136 -0.47 10.41 -5.91
N SER A 137 0.68 10.05 -6.47
CA SER A 137 1.52 8.94 -6.02
C SER A 137 2.13 9.17 -4.64
N LEU A 138 2.27 10.43 -4.21
CA LEU A 138 2.88 10.83 -2.94
C LEU A 138 1.81 11.36 -1.98
N LEU A 139 1.78 10.80 -0.77
CA LEU A 139 0.90 11.24 0.31
C LEU A 139 1.69 11.49 1.57
N LEU A 140 1.28 12.53 2.30
CA LEU A 140 1.74 12.79 3.65
C LEU A 140 0.70 12.25 4.63
N GLY A 141 1.18 11.78 5.77
CA GLY A 141 0.37 11.16 6.78
C GLY A 141 1.11 11.03 8.09
N LYS A 142 0.64 10.12 8.93
CA LYS A 142 1.20 9.88 10.25
C LYS A 142 1.21 8.41 10.62
N LYS A 143 2.23 8.03 11.39
CA LYS A 143 2.29 6.76 12.12
C LYS A 143 1.46 6.87 13.40
N ILE A 144 0.49 5.98 13.55
CA ILE A 144 -0.42 5.90 14.71
C ILE A 144 0.14 4.93 15.76
N ARG A 145 0.66 3.80 15.30
CA ARG A 145 1.26 2.74 16.12
C ARG A 145 2.52 2.26 15.40
#